data_AF-A0A6P6JLB2-F1
#
_entry.id   AF-A0A6P6JLB2-F1
#
_cell.length_a   1.000
_cell.length_b   1.000
_cell.length_c   1.000
_cell.angle_alpha   90.00
_cell.angle_beta   90.00
_cell.angle_gamma   90.00
#
_symmetry.space_group_name_H-M   'P 1'
#
loop_
_entity.id
_entity.type
_entity.pdbx_description
1 polymer ?
#
loop_
_entity_poly.entity_id
_entity_poly.type
_entity_poly.pdbx_seq_one_letter_code
_entity_poly.pdbx_strand_id
1 'polypeptide(L)'
;MQQSESGGGAATSEVQLNDQPNALIACKVPEEVFNEQQLKEQFEALFRAFDPSTSFQFFKSFRRVRINFTDALAAAEARVKLHKSDFNGKEMRLYFAQSVLIGSTRLEPPKPEKQFLISPPASPPVGWAQSLDAKPGINFDLLCAVSKLGPGEQYEIHSGTTNTPSVIVHVCEDDEDSEDETAEGGKRARPKIIQTRRPDNVPSVNQ
;
A
#
# COMPACT_ATOMS: atom_id res chain seq x y z
N MET A 1 73.20 -10.17 -9.26
CA MET A 1 72.08 -9.51 -8.55
C MET A 1 70.80 -10.10 -9.14
N GLN A 2 70.30 -11.27 -8.76
CA GLN A 2 69.76 -11.68 -7.45
C GLN A 2 68.97 -10.56 -6.77
N GLN A 3 67.65 -10.62 -6.94
CA GLN A 3 66.69 -10.42 -5.86
C GLN A 3 65.45 -11.25 -6.14
N SER A 4 65.30 -12.26 -5.30
CA SER A 4 64.14 -13.11 -5.08
C SER A 4 63.28 -12.45 -4.00
N GLU A 5 61.98 -12.30 -4.23
CA GLU A 5 61.02 -12.11 -3.14
C GLU A 5 59.94 -13.17 -3.22
N SER A 6 60.06 -14.10 -2.29
CA SER A 6 59.05 -15.07 -1.87
C SER A 6 57.97 -14.32 -1.11
N GLY A 7 56.72 -14.42 -1.58
CA GLY A 7 55.55 -13.93 -0.89
C GLY A 7 54.43 -14.95 -0.97
N GLY A 8 54.51 -15.99 -0.14
CA GLY A 8 53.38 -16.86 0.13
C GLY A 8 52.28 -16.06 0.83
N GLY A 9 51.15 -15.88 0.15
CA GLY A 9 49.92 -15.38 0.72
C GLY A 9 48.84 -16.42 0.53
N ALA A 10 48.58 -17.21 1.56
CA ALA A 10 47.38 -18.03 1.66
C ALA A 10 46.17 -17.09 1.54
N ALA A 11 45.54 -17.08 0.36
CA ALA A 11 44.29 -16.40 0.14
C ALA A 11 43.22 -17.16 0.95
N THR A 12 42.93 -16.57 2.10
CA THR A 12 41.81 -16.85 2.98
C THR A 12 40.54 -17.11 2.17
N SER A 13 39.99 -18.32 2.33
CA SER A 13 38.65 -18.69 1.90
C SER A 13 37.60 -17.98 2.76
N GLU A 14 37.56 -16.65 2.71
CA GLU A 14 36.63 -15.80 3.48
C GLU A 14 35.88 -14.83 2.56
N VAL A 15 35.49 -15.31 1.37
CA VAL A 15 34.66 -14.54 0.44
C VAL A 15 33.45 -15.39 0.08
N GLN A 16 32.25 -14.81 0.25
CA GLN A 16 30.92 -15.30 -0.15
C GLN A 16 30.03 -16.03 0.90
N LEU A 17 29.98 -15.61 2.16
CA LEU A 17 28.96 -16.11 3.12
C LEU A 17 27.70 -15.23 3.21
N ASN A 18 27.74 -13.97 2.76
CA ASN A 18 26.66 -13.00 2.97
C ASN A 18 25.51 -13.02 1.94
N ASP A 19 25.51 -13.94 0.96
CA ASP A 19 24.45 -14.01 -0.07
C ASP A 19 23.67 -15.34 -0.03
N GLN A 20 23.83 -16.14 1.04
CA GLN A 20 23.05 -17.36 1.16
C GLN A 20 21.64 -17.04 1.66
N PRO A 21 20.59 -17.53 0.98
CA PRO A 21 19.23 -17.31 1.44
C PRO A 21 18.96 -18.10 2.72
N ASN A 22 18.30 -17.45 3.67
CA ASN A 22 17.90 -18.02 4.95
C ASN A 22 16.67 -18.95 4.88
N ALA A 23 16.23 -19.34 3.69
CA ALA A 23 15.04 -20.16 3.51
C ALA A 23 15.31 -21.38 2.63
N LEU A 24 14.72 -22.51 3.04
CA LEU A 24 14.75 -23.77 2.32
C LEU A 24 13.34 -24.15 1.83
N ILE A 25 13.30 -24.84 0.69
CA ILE A 25 12.13 -25.52 0.16
C ILE A 25 12.40 -27.03 0.25
N ALA A 26 11.66 -27.68 1.14
CA ALA A 26 11.55 -29.12 1.19
C ALA A 26 10.61 -29.62 0.10
N CYS A 27 11.09 -30.53 -0.72
CA CYS A 27 10.38 -31.16 -1.84
C CYS A 27 10.25 -32.67 -1.59
N LYS A 28 9.20 -33.25 -2.19
CA LYS A 28 8.86 -34.68 -2.03
C LYS A 28 8.54 -35.04 -0.57
N VAL A 29 7.96 -34.10 0.17
CA VAL A 29 7.55 -34.34 1.55
C VAL A 29 6.42 -35.38 1.56
N PRO A 30 6.47 -36.42 2.43
CA PRO A 30 5.41 -37.42 2.54
C PRO A 30 4.04 -36.77 2.79
N GLU A 31 2.97 -37.31 2.20
CA GLU A 31 1.62 -36.73 2.34
C GLU A 31 1.10 -36.79 3.77
N GLU A 32 1.57 -37.81 4.50
CA GLU A 32 1.27 -38.07 5.90
C GLU A 32 1.66 -36.87 6.78
N VAL A 33 2.74 -36.15 6.46
CA VAL A 33 3.18 -34.92 7.15
C VAL A 33 2.15 -33.80 7.07
N PHE A 34 1.31 -33.77 6.04
CA PHE A 34 0.30 -32.72 5.85
C PHE A 34 -1.04 -33.05 6.50
N ASN A 35 -1.27 -34.32 6.86
CA ASN A 35 -2.54 -34.82 7.38
C ASN A 35 -2.43 -35.20 8.87
N GLU A 36 -1.28 -35.70 9.30
CA GLU A 36 -1.05 -36.21 10.65
C GLU A 36 -0.22 -35.23 11.48
N GLN A 37 -0.81 -34.75 12.58
CA GLN A 37 -0.18 -33.76 13.45
C GLN A 37 1.12 -34.26 14.08
N GLN A 38 1.20 -35.54 14.46
CA GLN A 38 2.40 -36.11 15.06
C GLN A 38 3.58 -36.15 14.09
N LEU A 39 3.36 -36.58 12.84
CA LEU A 39 4.41 -36.58 11.81
C LEU A 39 4.82 -35.17 11.43
N LYS A 40 3.87 -34.23 11.41
CA LYS A 40 4.14 -32.82 11.19
C LYS A 40 5.08 -32.26 12.27
N GLU A 41 4.80 -32.52 13.54
CA GLU A 41 5.65 -32.07 14.65
C GLU A 41 7.05 -32.70 14.60
N GLN A 42 7.14 -33.99 14.30
CA GLN A 42 8.43 -34.67 14.11
C GLN A 42 9.22 -34.07 12.93
N PHE A 43 8.54 -33.76 11.82
CA PHE A 43 9.13 -33.09 10.68
C PHE A 43 9.66 -31.70 11.05
N GLU A 44 8.87 -30.88 11.71
CA GLU A 44 9.28 -29.54 12.13
C GLU A 44 10.44 -29.60 13.15
N ALA A 45 10.43 -30.59 14.04
CA ALA A 45 11.48 -30.80 15.04
C ALA A 45 12.87 -31.00 14.42
N LEU A 46 12.96 -31.64 13.25
CA LEU A 46 14.22 -31.81 12.52
C LEU A 46 14.88 -30.47 12.19
N PHE A 47 14.09 -29.48 11.80
CA PHE A 47 14.61 -28.17 11.43
C PHE A 47 14.73 -27.23 12.64
N ARG A 48 13.83 -27.37 13.63
CA ARG A 48 13.94 -26.64 14.91
C ARG A 48 15.19 -26.99 15.71
N ALA A 49 15.78 -28.17 15.49
CA ALA A 49 17.05 -28.56 16.09
C ALA A 49 18.24 -27.67 15.66
N PHE A 50 18.14 -27.01 14.49
CA PHE A 50 19.16 -26.07 14.01
C PHE A 50 18.81 -24.64 14.39
N ASP A 51 17.53 -24.29 14.33
CA ASP A 51 17.03 -22.97 14.70
C ASP A 51 15.62 -23.09 15.33
N PRO A 52 15.48 -22.84 16.65
CA PRO A 52 14.21 -22.92 17.35
C PRO A 52 13.12 -21.97 16.81
N SER A 53 13.54 -20.87 16.18
CA SER A 53 12.66 -19.82 15.66
C SER A 53 12.24 -20.02 14.20
N THR A 54 12.45 -21.23 13.66
CA THR A 54 12.04 -21.60 12.30
C THR A 54 10.53 -21.51 12.09
N SER A 55 10.14 -20.94 10.95
CA SER A 55 8.74 -20.88 10.49
C SER A 55 8.50 -21.79 9.29
N PHE A 56 7.31 -22.39 9.23
CA PHE A 56 6.97 -23.40 8.23
C PHE A 56 5.72 -22.98 7.46
N GLN A 57 5.76 -23.07 6.13
CA GLN A 57 4.63 -22.88 5.23
C GLN A 57 4.42 -24.16 4.42
N PHE A 58 3.30 -24.83 4.65
CA PHE A 58 3.00 -26.12 4.04
C PHE A 58 2.17 -25.93 2.76
N PHE A 59 2.66 -26.47 1.65
CA PHE A 59 1.99 -26.48 0.35
C PHE A 59 1.57 -27.91 0.00
N LYS A 60 0.45 -28.36 0.58
CA LYS A 60 -0.05 -29.75 0.48
C LYS A 60 -0.12 -30.26 -0.97
N SER A 61 -0.79 -29.52 -1.86
CA SER A 61 -0.97 -29.92 -3.27
C SER A 61 0.35 -30.10 -4.01
N PHE A 62 1.39 -29.36 -3.62
CA PHE A 62 2.72 -29.42 -4.24
C PHE A 62 3.67 -30.41 -3.53
N ARG A 63 3.25 -31.00 -2.39
CA ARG A 63 4.11 -31.79 -1.49
C ARG A 63 5.42 -31.07 -1.17
N ARG A 64 5.28 -29.78 -0.86
CA ARG A 64 6.39 -28.87 -0.57
C ARG A 64 6.17 -28.15 0.75
N VAL A 65 7.26 -27.85 1.45
CA VAL A 65 7.25 -27.03 2.66
C VAL A 65 8.33 -25.96 2.51
N ARG A 66 7.97 -24.69 2.67
CA ARG A 66 8.93 -23.61 2.82
C ARG A 66 9.28 -23.46 4.29
N ILE A 67 10.57 -23.41 4.57
CA ILE A 67 11.14 -23.35 5.91
C ILE A 67 11.98 -22.08 5.94
N ASN A 68 11.59 -21.09 6.75
CA ASN A 68 12.39 -19.88 6.91
C ASN A 68 13.13 -19.98 8.25
N PHE A 69 14.45 -19.80 8.18
CA PHE A 69 15.35 -19.71 9.31
C PHE A 69 15.61 -18.23 9.60
N THR A 70 15.99 -17.94 10.84
CA THR A 70 16.42 -16.62 11.26
C THR A 70 17.81 -16.31 10.69
N ASP A 71 18.67 -17.33 10.58
CA ASP A 71 20.03 -17.20 10.08
C ASP A 71 20.30 -18.06 8.82
N ALA A 72 21.10 -17.51 7.91
CA ALA A 72 21.51 -18.18 6.69
C ALA A 72 22.45 -19.36 6.95
N LEU A 73 23.32 -19.27 7.97
CA LEU A 73 24.21 -20.37 8.37
C LEU A 73 23.40 -21.58 8.83
N ALA A 74 22.40 -21.36 9.69
CA ALA A 74 21.51 -22.44 10.15
C ALA A 74 20.78 -23.13 8.98
N ALA A 75 20.32 -22.36 7.99
CA ALA A 75 19.72 -22.91 6.78
C ALA A 75 20.72 -23.74 5.96
N ALA A 76 21.97 -23.29 5.85
CA ALA A 76 23.02 -24.02 5.14
C ALA A 76 23.38 -25.33 5.86
N GLU A 77 23.54 -25.31 7.18
CA GLU A 77 23.82 -26.49 8.00
C GLU A 77 22.68 -27.51 7.93
N ALA A 78 21.43 -27.05 8.11
CA ALA A 78 20.26 -27.89 7.99
C ALA A 78 20.19 -28.56 6.61
N ARG A 79 20.50 -27.81 5.55
CA ARG A 79 20.57 -28.36 4.19
C ARG A 79 21.66 -29.42 4.06
N VAL A 80 22.90 -29.13 4.48
CA VAL A 80 24.01 -30.08 4.36
C VAL A 80 23.68 -31.39 5.08
N LYS A 81 23.04 -31.31 6.25
CA LYS A 81 22.75 -32.47 7.09
C LYS A 81 21.49 -33.25 6.68
N LEU A 82 20.45 -32.58 6.18
CA LEU A 82 19.15 -33.20 5.89
C LEU A 82 18.83 -33.35 4.40
N HIS A 83 19.64 -32.82 3.49
CA HIS A 83 19.38 -32.98 2.06
C HIS A 83 19.61 -34.44 1.64
N LYS A 84 18.61 -35.06 0.98
CA LYS A 84 18.57 -36.49 0.61
C LYS A 84 18.55 -37.44 1.81
N SER A 85 18.17 -36.98 3.00
CA SER A 85 17.87 -37.89 4.10
C SER A 85 16.50 -38.54 3.87
N ASP A 86 16.35 -39.78 4.34
CA ASP A 86 15.07 -40.45 4.39
C ASP A 86 14.22 -39.93 5.56
N PHE A 87 12.99 -39.54 5.26
CA PHE A 87 11.98 -39.19 6.26
C PHE A 87 10.72 -40.01 5.98
N ASN A 88 10.30 -40.81 6.96
CA ASN A 88 9.15 -41.72 6.83
C ASN A 88 9.23 -42.63 5.58
N GLY A 89 10.42 -43.18 5.31
CA GLY A 89 10.67 -44.08 4.17
C GLY A 89 10.70 -43.41 2.79
N LYS A 90 10.70 -42.08 2.71
CA LYS A 90 10.82 -41.32 1.46
C LYS A 90 12.01 -40.35 1.54
N GLU A 91 12.83 -40.33 0.49
CA GLU A 91 13.93 -39.37 0.34
C GLU A 91 13.38 -37.94 0.15
N MET A 92 13.70 -37.03 1.06
CA MET A 92 13.37 -35.62 0.95
C MET A 92 14.49 -34.82 0.29
N ARG A 93 14.12 -33.82 -0.52
CA ARG A 93 15.09 -32.92 -1.18
C ARG A 93 14.92 -31.49 -0.71
N LEU A 94 16.01 -30.88 -0.26
CA LEU A 94 16.06 -29.50 0.21
C LEU A 94 16.71 -28.59 -0.82
N TYR A 95 16.03 -27.51 -1.19
CA TYR A 95 16.53 -26.49 -2.11
C TYR A 95 16.55 -25.14 -1.41
N PHE A 96 17.48 -24.25 -1.78
CA PHE A 96 17.46 -22.89 -1.27
C PHE A 96 16.32 -22.14 -1.96
N ALA A 97 15.53 -21.40 -1.19
CA ALA A 97 14.49 -20.54 -1.73
C ALA A 97 15.18 -19.35 -2.40
N GLN A 98 15.11 -19.26 -3.72
CA GLN A 98 15.55 -18.07 -4.44
C GLN A 98 14.65 -16.91 -4.05
N SER A 99 15.24 -15.81 -3.58
CA SER A 99 14.54 -14.53 -3.55
C SER A 99 14.29 -14.14 -5.00
N VAL A 100 13.03 -14.22 -5.42
CA VAL A 100 12.64 -13.75 -6.73
C VAL A 100 12.59 -12.22 -6.66
N LEU A 101 13.77 -11.59 -6.75
CA LEU A 101 13.88 -10.21 -7.22
C LEU A 101 13.68 -10.30 -8.74
N ILE A 102 12.41 -10.33 -9.19
CA ILE A 102 12.11 -10.08 -10.61
C ILE A 102 12.79 -8.74 -10.94
N GLY A 103 13.76 -8.80 -11.84
CA GLY A 103 14.74 -7.74 -12.12
C GLY A 103 14.12 -6.34 -12.11
N SER A 104 14.88 -5.37 -11.59
CA SER A 104 14.44 -3.98 -11.50
C SER A 104 14.40 -3.32 -12.88
N THR A 105 13.37 -3.62 -13.66
CA THR A 105 12.89 -2.80 -14.77
C THR A 105 11.70 -1.94 -14.33
N ARG A 106 11.58 -1.68 -13.02
CA ARG A 106 10.49 -0.89 -12.44
C ARG A 106 10.97 0.53 -12.23
N LEU A 107 10.17 1.48 -12.70
CA LEU A 107 10.30 2.88 -12.31
C LEU A 107 10.31 2.98 -10.77
N GLU A 108 11.15 3.84 -10.22
CA GLU A 108 11.22 4.09 -8.79
C GLU A 108 9.81 4.43 -8.26
N PRO A 109 9.45 4.00 -7.04
CA PRO A 109 8.23 4.47 -6.41
C PRO A 109 8.18 6.00 -6.48
N PRO A 110 7.06 6.60 -6.95
CA PRO A 110 6.97 8.03 -7.09
C PRO A 110 7.26 8.71 -5.75
N LYS A 111 7.95 9.85 -5.77
CA LYS A 111 8.22 10.62 -4.55
C LYS A 111 6.89 10.89 -3.84
N PRO A 112 6.80 10.63 -2.53
CA PRO A 112 5.57 10.84 -1.76
C PRO A 112 5.32 12.34 -1.54
N GLU A 113 4.99 13.05 -2.61
CA GLU A 113 4.58 14.46 -2.56
C GLU A 113 3.07 14.48 -2.30
N LYS A 114 2.65 14.99 -1.14
CA LYS A 114 1.24 15.25 -0.75
C LYS A 114 0.44 14.09 -0.13
N GLN A 115 1.06 13.21 0.66
CA GLN A 115 0.36 12.16 1.43
C GLN A 115 -0.53 12.68 2.58
N PHE A 116 -0.57 13.99 2.83
CA PHE A 116 -1.48 14.62 3.81
C PHE A 116 -2.92 14.79 3.29
N LEU A 117 -3.20 14.52 2.01
CA LEU A 117 -4.53 14.68 1.39
C LEU A 117 -5.31 13.37 1.25
N ILE A 118 -4.76 12.24 1.69
CA ILE A 118 -5.40 10.92 1.59
C ILE A 118 -5.62 10.35 2.99
N SER A 119 -6.83 9.85 3.24
CA SER A 119 -7.27 9.43 4.57
C SER A 119 -6.93 7.96 4.87
N PRO A 120 -6.40 7.64 6.08
CA PRO A 120 -5.95 8.57 7.12
C PRO A 120 -4.58 9.18 6.77
N PRO A 121 -4.41 10.51 6.85
CA PRO A 121 -3.14 11.12 6.49
C PRO A 121 -2.08 10.77 7.53
N ALA A 122 -0.87 10.50 7.07
CA ALA A 122 0.29 10.59 7.94
C ALA A 122 0.34 12.00 8.54
N SER A 123 0.71 12.12 9.82
CA SER A 123 0.81 13.40 10.52
C SER A 123 1.59 14.42 9.68
N PRO A 124 1.14 15.69 9.61
CA PRO A 124 1.92 16.73 8.94
C PRO A 124 3.34 16.80 9.51
N PRO A 125 4.37 17.11 8.69
CA PRO A 125 5.73 17.30 9.19
C PRO A 125 5.82 18.37 10.28
N VAL A 126 6.80 18.24 11.17
CA VAL A 126 7.09 19.26 12.20
C VAL A 126 7.34 20.61 11.52
N GLY A 127 6.57 21.64 11.90
CA GLY A 127 6.63 22.98 11.32
C GLY A 127 5.65 23.24 10.17
N TRP A 128 4.84 22.26 9.76
CA TRP A 128 3.76 22.51 8.80
C TRP A 128 2.67 23.40 9.42
N ALA A 129 2.39 24.53 8.78
CA ALA A 129 1.29 25.42 9.14
C ALA A 129 0.36 25.57 7.93
N GLN A 130 -0.94 25.61 8.19
CA GLN A 130 -1.92 25.89 7.15
C GLN A 130 -1.66 27.31 6.61
N SER A 131 -1.46 27.43 5.30
CA SER A 131 -1.39 28.74 4.65
C SER A 131 -2.70 29.48 4.85
N LEU A 132 -2.63 30.78 5.16
CA LEU A 132 -3.82 31.62 5.23
C LEU A 132 -4.51 31.60 3.87
N ASP A 133 -5.80 31.23 3.85
CA ASP A 133 -6.61 31.36 2.65
C ASP A 133 -6.58 32.82 2.17
N ALA A 134 -6.48 32.99 0.85
CA ALA A 134 -6.57 34.31 0.27
C ALA A 134 -7.92 34.93 0.66
N LYS A 135 -7.91 36.19 1.09
CA LYS A 135 -9.14 36.95 1.31
C LYS A 135 -9.92 36.95 -0.02
N PRO A 136 -11.23 36.65 -0.03
CA PRO A 136 -12.01 36.69 -1.26
C PRO A 136 -11.86 38.06 -1.91
N GLY A 137 -11.29 38.09 -3.11
CA GLY A 137 -11.16 39.29 -3.91
C GLY A 137 -12.54 39.68 -4.42
N ILE A 138 -12.97 40.92 -4.14
CA ILE A 138 -14.18 41.47 -4.73
C ILE A 138 -13.86 41.80 -6.19
N ASN A 139 -14.41 41.01 -7.12
CA ASN A 139 -14.28 41.27 -8.54
C ASN A 139 -15.42 42.20 -8.99
N PHE A 140 -15.08 43.46 -9.28
CA PHE A 140 -16.05 44.48 -9.69
C PHE A 140 -16.69 44.18 -11.06
N ASP A 141 -15.99 43.49 -11.95
CA ASP A 141 -16.54 43.09 -13.25
C ASP A 141 -17.64 42.04 -13.07
N LEU A 142 -17.47 41.10 -12.14
CA LEU A 142 -18.51 40.13 -11.78
C LEU A 142 -19.73 40.82 -11.16
N LEU A 143 -19.52 41.81 -10.29
CA LEU A 143 -20.62 42.61 -9.71
C LEU A 143 -21.39 43.36 -10.80
N CYS A 144 -20.68 43.98 -11.75
CA CYS A 144 -21.29 44.68 -12.86
C CYS A 144 -22.03 43.70 -13.80
N ALA A 145 -21.44 42.54 -14.10
CA ALA A 145 -22.08 41.51 -14.92
C ALA A 145 -23.37 41.01 -14.25
N VAL A 146 -23.33 40.70 -12.95
CA VAL A 146 -24.51 40.25 -12.19
C VAL A 146 -25.58 41.33 -12.13
N SER A 147 -25.21 42.62 -12.00
CA SER A 147 -26.19 43.72 -12.02
C SER A 147 -26.89 43.92 -13.37
N LYS A 148 -26.33 43.39 -14.47
CA LYS A 148 -26.92 43.46 -15.81
C LYS A 148 -27.83 42.28 -16.12
N LEU A 149 -27.84 41.26 -15.26
CA LEU A 149 -28.71 40.10 -15.42
C LEU A 149 -30.14 40.49 -15.02
N GLY A 150 -31.02 40.63 -16.00
CA GLY A 150 -32.46 40.82 -15.79
C GLY A 150 -33.19 39.49 -15.52
N PRO A 151 -34.27 39.48 -14.73
CA PRO A 151 -35.16 38.31 -14.60
C PRO A 151 -35.68 37.88 -15.98
N GLY A 152 -35.67 36.57 -16.25
CA GLY A 152 -36.16 36.01 -17.52
C GLY A 152 -35.19 36.11 -18.70
N GLU A 153 -34.05 36.81 -18.56
CA GLU A 153 -33.05 36.93 -19.62
C GLU A 153 -32.04 35.77 -19.61
N GLN A 154 -31.61 35.39 -20.82
CA GLN A 154 -30.55 34.41 -21.02
C GLN A 154 -29.25 35.15 -21.33
N TYR A 155 -28.24 34.95 -20.49
CA TYR A 155 -26.93 35.57 -20.68
C TYR A 155 -25.88 34.52 -21.05
N GLU A 156 -25.39 34.57 -22.29
CA GLU A 156 -24.29 33.71 -22.72
C GLU A 156 -22.97 34.22 -22.12
N ILE A 157 -22.42 33.47 -21.16
CA ILE A 157 -21.14 33.78 -20.52
C ILE A 157 -19.99 33.41 -21.46
N HIS A 158 -20.08 32.26 -22.12
CA HIS A 158 -19.07 31.79 -23.07
C HIS A 158 -19.75 31.22 -24.30
N SER A 159 -19.44 31.79 -25.46
CA SER A 159 -19.86 31.23 -26.73
C SER A 159 -19.15 29.92 -27.00
N GLY A 160 -19.89 28.95 -27.54
CA GLY A 160 -19.36 27.64 -27.88
C GLY A 160 -18.28 27.73 -28.97
N THR A 161 -17.28 26.86 -28.88
CA THR A 161 -16.29 26.65 -29.94
C THR A 161 -16.40 25.23 -30.48
N THR A 162 -15.66 24.89 -31.54
CA THR A 162 -15.67 23.54 -32.14
C THR A 162 -15.42 22.41 -31.12
N ASN A 163 -14.70 22.70 -30.03
CA ASN A 163 -14.33 21.70 -29.03
C ASN A 163 -14.91 21.97 -27.62
N THR A 164 -15.72 23.03 -27.45
CA THR A 164 -16.30 23.38 -26.14
C THR A 164 -17.75 23.84 -26.28
N PRO A 165 -18.69 23.31 -25.48
CA PRO A 165 -20.07 23.77 -25.50
C PRO A 165 -20.19 25.22 -25.00
N SER A 166 -21.26 25.90 -25.40
CA SER A 166 -21.59 27.23 -24.86
C SER A 166 -22.04 27.12 -23.40
N VAL A 167 -21.81 28.20 -22.64
CA VAL A 167 -22.26 28.33 -21.25
C VAL A 167 -23.21 29.53 -21.17
N ILE A 168 -24.47 29.24 -20.87
CA ILE A 168 -25.55 30.23 -20.78
C ILE A 168 -26.14 30.19 -19.37
N VAL A 169 -26.35 31.36 -18.78
CA VAL A 169 -27.07 31.53 -17.51
C VAL A 169 -28.51 31.94 -17.81
N HIS A 170 -29.46 31.19 -17.25
CA HIS A 170 -30.87 31.56 -17.23
C HIS A 170 -31.19 32.12 -15.86
N VAL A 171 -31.63 33.37 -15.81
CA VAL A 171 -32.12 33.98 -14.59
C VAL A 171 -33.59 33.60 -14.45
N CYS A 172 -33.90 32.70 -13.52
CA CYS A 172 -35.29 32.42 -13.19
C CYS A 172 -35.91 33.68 -12.57
N GLU A 173 -37.14 33.99 -12.98
CA GLU A 173 -37.98 34.93 -12.24
C GLU A 173 -38.25 34.31 -10.86
N ASP A 174 -38.06 35.08 -9.79
CA ASP A 174 -38.61 34.69 -8.50
C ASP A 174 -40.13 34.80 -8.64
N ASP A 175 -40.86 33.69 -8.44
CA ASP A 175 -42.33 33.67 -8.31
C ASP A 175 -42.75 34.43 -7.03
N GLU A 176 -42.44 35.71 -6.93
CA GLU A 176 -43.02 36.62 -5.95
C GLU A 176 -44.31 37.20 -6.54
N ASP A 177 -45.31 36.33 -6.76
CA ASP A 177 -46.76 36.63 -6.74
C ASP A 177 -47.56 35.47 -7.38
N SER A 178 -47.69 34.36 -6.66
CA SER A 178 -48.80 33.44 -6.91
C SER A 178 -49.44 33.02 -5.57
N GLU A 179 -50.13 33.96 -4.92
CA GLU A 179 -51.14 33.67 -3.91
C GLU A 179 -52.44 33.09 -4.53
N ASP A 180 -52.33 32.29 -5.61
CA ASP A 180 -53.48 31.57 -6.15
C ASP A 180 -53.24 30.07 -6.05
N GLU A 181 -53.86 29.51 -5.01
CA GLU A 181 -54.08 28.08 -4.85
C GLU A 181 -54.89 27.54 -6.03
N THR A 182 -54.27 26.94 -7.04
CA THR A 182 -54.95 25.86 -7.78
C THR A 182 -53.97 24.88 -8.43
N ALA A 183 -54.02 23.65 -7.91
CA ALA A 183 -53.84 22.34 -8.55
C ALA A 183 -52.61 22.05 -9.46
N GLU A 184 -51.99 20.90 -9.17
CA GLU A 184 -51.15 20.08 -10.07
C GLU A 184 -49.73 20.60 -10.38
N GLY A 185 -48.76 20.25 -9.53
CA GLY A 185 -47.33 20.35 -9.85
C GLY A 185 -46.44 20.38 -8.62
N GLY A 186 -45.88 19.23 -8.23
CA GLY A 186 -45.12 19.06 -6.99
C GLY A 186 -43.91 20.00 -6.87
N LYS A 187 -44.08 21.13 -6.17
CA LYS A 187 -42.98 22.00 -5.73
C LYS A 187 -42.18 21.26 -4.64
N ARG A 188 -41.00 20.72 -4.99
CA ARG A 188 -40.08 20.13 -4.02
C ARG A 188 -39.59 21.24 -3.07
N ALA A 189 -40.16 21.29 -1.86
CA ALA A 189 -39.70 22.19 -0.82
C ALA A 189 -38.19 22.00 -0.61
N ARG A 190 -37.41 23.08 -0.73
CA ARG A 190 -35.95 23.03 -0.52
C ARG A 190 -35.67 22.46 0.87
N PRO A 191 -34.90 21.37 1.01
CA PRO A 191 -34.64 20.77 2.30
C PRO A 191 -33.92 21.78 3.20
N LYS A 192 -34.54 22.09 4.33
CA LYS A 192 -33.99 23.04 5.31
C LYS A 192 -32.90 22.31 6.10
N ILE A 193 -31.64 22.59 5.77
CA ILE A 193 -30.49 21.98 6.46
C ILE A 193 -30.44 22.55 7.89
N ILE A 194 -30.67 21.69 8.88
CA ILE A 194 -30.57 22.05 10.29
C ILE A 194 -29.09 22.01 10.68
N GLN A 195 -28.53 23.16 11.05
CA GLN A 195 -27.15 23.25 11.50
C GLN A 195 -26.98 22.51 12.83
N THR A 196 -26.19 21.44 12.82
CA THR A 196 -25.87 20.69 14.04
C THR A 196 -24.78 21.40 14.84
N ARG A 197 -24.88 21.33 16.17
CA ARG A 197 -23.88 21.92 17.07
C ARG A 197 -22.57 21.13 16.96
N ARG A 198 -21.44 21.84 16.89
CA ARG A 198 -20.09 21.24 16.92
C ARG A 198 -19.88 20.46 18.25
N PRO A 199 -19.29 19.25 18.24
CA PRO A 199 -18.93 18.53 19.46
C PRO A 199 -17.93 19.31 20.33
N ASP A 200 -18.04 19.16 21.65
CA ASP A 200 -17.16 19.82 22.61
C ASP A 200 -15.71 19.31 22.48
N ASN A 201 -14.75 20.24 22.54
CA ASN A 201 -13.33 19.94 22.45
C ASN A 201 -12.87 19.37 23.80
N VAL A 202 -12.58 18.06 23.85
CA VAL A 202 -11.97 17.45 25.05
C VAL A 202 -10.48 17.85 25.09
N PRO A 203 -10.02 18.57 26.13
CA PRO A 203 -8.61 18.91 26.24
C PRO A 203 -7.80 17.64 26.48
N SER A 204 -6.68 17.52 25.75
CA SER A 204 -5.78 16.38 25.82
C SER A 204 -5.25 16.18 27.24
N VAL A 205 -5.34 14.94 27.74
CA VAL A 205 -4.62 14.48 28.94
C VAL A 205 -3.13 14.72 28.71
N ASN A 206 -2.54 15.60 29.51
CA ASN A 206 -1.09 15.76 29.60
C ASN A 206 -0.53 14.54 30.34
N GLN A 207 0.40 13.83 29.71
CA GLN A 207 1.36 12.94 30.38
C GLN A 207 2.54 13.76 30.91
#